data_AF-A0A1J3IEK9-F1
#
_entry.id   AF-A0A1J3IEK9-F1
#
_cell.length_a   1.000
_cell.length_b   1.000
_cell.length_c   1.000
_cell.angle_alpha   90.00
_cell.angle_beta   90.00
_cell.angle_gamma   90.00
#
_symmetry.space_group_name_H-M   'P 1'
#
loop_
_entity.id
_entity.type
_entity.pdbx_description
1 polymer ?
#
loop_
_entity_poly.entity_id
_entity_poly.type
_entity_poly.pdbx_seq_one_letter_code
_entity_poly.pdbx_strand_id
1 'polypeptide(L)'
;HPEIPSVAEVKTGEFFRVEMVDWTGGAVKDDGSAEDIKNIDLSTVHYLSGPIKVVDEDGVAAKPGDLLAVEICNLGPLPGEWGFTGSFDRENGGGFLTDHFPCATKAIWYFEGI
;
A
#
# COMPACT_ATOMS: atom_id res chain seq x y z
N HIS A 1 14.11 5.83 3.34
CA HIS A 1 15.45 6.42 3.53
C HIS A 1 15.29 7.85 4.04
N PRO A 2 16.12 8.36 4.98
CA PRO A 2 15.98 9.73 5.52
C PRO A 2 16.15 10.84 4.48
N GLU A 3 16.79 10.56 3.34
CA GLU A 3 17.02 11.53 2.26
C GLU A 3 15.83 11.66 1.28
N ILE A 4 14.77 10.88 1.45
CA ILE A 4 13.59 11.01 0.59
C ILE A 4 12.90 12.34 0.91
N PRO A 5 12.75 13.26 -0.05
CA PRO A 5 12.12 14.56 0.20
C PRO A 5 10.63 14.38 0.49
N SER A 6 10.08 15.27 1.30
CA SER A 6 8.63 15.33 1.49
C SER A 6 7.93 15.74 0.21
N VAL A 7 6.82 15.07 -0.12
CA VAL A 7 5.99 15.39 -1.28
C VAL A 7 4.90 16.42 -0.96
N ALA A 8 4.60 16.61 0.32
CA ALA A 8 3.63 17.57 0.84
C ALA A 8 3.98 18.00 2.27
N GLU A 9 3.41 19.12 2.72
CA GLU A 9 3.48 19.61 4.10
C GLU A 9 2.04 19.81 4.62
N VAL A 10 1.79 19.40 5.86
CA VAL A 10 0.49 19.54 6.56
C VAL A 10 0.71 20.08 7.96
N LYS A 11 -0.28 20.81 8.48
CA LYS A 11 -0.26 21.30 9.85
C LYS A 11 -0.82 20.25 10.82
N THR A 12 -0.37 20.31 12.07
CA THR A 12 -0.92 19.51 13.16
C THR A 12 -2.42 19.78 13.30
N GLY A 13 -3.22 18.72 13.35
CA GLY A 13 -4.69 18.81 13.41
C GLY A 13 -5.38 19.05 12.07
N GLU A 14 -4.64 19.20 10.98
CA GLU A 14 -5.21 19.31 9.63
C GLU A 14 -5.79 17.97 9.15
N PHE A 15 -7.01 18.01 8.60
CA PHE A 15 -7.62 16.86 7.94
C PHE A 15 -7.24 16.84 6.47
N PHE A 16 -6.69 15.72 6.02
CA PHE A 16 -6.34 15.51 4.63
C PHE A 16 -6.64 14.07 4.21
N ARG A 17 -6.65 13.85 2.89
CA ARG A 17 -6.81 12.53 2.28
C ARG A 17 -5.52 12.15 1.56
N VAL A 18 -5.14 10.89 1.66
CA VAL A 18 -4.03 10.31 0.90
C VAL A 18 -4.58 9.23 -0.01
N GLU A 19 -4.35 9.39 -1.31
CA GLU A 19 -4.63 8.34 -2.29
C GLU A 19 -3.41 7.43 -2.43
N MET A 20 -3.65 6.15 -2.69
CA MET A 20 -2.62 5.12 -2.73
C MET A 20 -2.89 4.20 -3.91
N VAL A 21 -1.84 3.83 -4.62
CA VAL A 21 -1.87 2.66 -5.50
C VAL A 21 -1.79 1.40 -4.64
N ASP A 22 -2.19 0.25 -5.17
CA ASP A 22 -1.97 -1.01 -4.48
C ASP A 22 -0.45 -1.24 -4.30
N TRP A 23 -0.09 -2.12 -3.37
CA TRP A 23 1.30 -2.34 -2.99
C TRP A 23 2.23 -2.76 -4.13
N THR A 24 1.68 -3.29 -5.22
CA THR A 24 2.42 -3.69 -6.43
C THR A 24 2.57 -2.58 -7.46
N GLY A 25 1.92 -1.44 -7.26
CA GLY A 25 1.88 -0.35 -8.24
C GLY A 25 1.07 -0.70 -9.49
N GLY A 26 0.05 -1.54 -9.38
CA GLY A 26 -0.83 -1.95 -10.48
C GLY A 26 -0.33 -3.13 -11.31
N ALA A 27 0.57 -3.95 -10.79
CA ALA A 27 1.12 -5.09 -11.53
C ALA A 27 0.09 -6.23 -11.71
N VAL A 28 -0.84 -6.37 -10.77
CA VAL A 28 -1.86 -7.44 -10.76
C VAL A 28 -3.10 -7.00 -11.52
N LYS A 29 -3.65 -7.90 -12.34
CA LYS A 29 -4.78 -7.64 -13.24
C LYS A 29 -6.06 -8.32 -12.79
N ASP A 30 -7.19 -7.71 -13.11
CA ASP A 30 -8.51 -8.33 -12.99
C ASP A 30 -8.72 -9.29 -14.17
N ASP A 31 -8.17 -10.49 -14.02
CA ASP A 31 -8.36 -11.60 -14.95
C ASP A 31 -8.29 -12.96 -14.22
N GLY A 32 -8.65 -14.01 -14.95
CA GLY A 32 -8.64 -15.39 -14.43
C GLY A 32 -7.27 -16.08 -14.43
N SER A 33 -6.16 -15.35 -14.61
CA SER A 33 -4.81 -15.92 -14.72
C SER A 33 -3.94 -15.54 -13.52
N ALA A 34 -3.25 -16.50 -12.90
CA ALA A 34 -2.31 -16.21 -11.80
C ALA A 34 -0.88 -15.91 -12.27
N GLU A 35 -0.68 -15.69 -13.58
CA GLU A 35 0.65 -15.50 -14.17
C GLU A 35 1.32 -14.18 -13.72
N ASP A 36 0.51 -13.16 -13.41
CA ASP A 36 0.98 -11.92 -12.81
C ASP A 36 1.51 -12.14 -11.38
N ILE A 37 0.79 -12.90 -10.55
CA ILE A 37 1.25 -13.29 -9.20
C ILE A 37 2.53 -14.14 -9.28
N LYS A 38 2.61 -15.07 -10.25
CA LYS A 38 3.78 -15.95 -10.41
C LYS A 38 5.05 -15.18 -10.72
N ASN A 39 4.97 -14.19 -11.61
CA ASN A 39 6.15 -13.51 -12.16
C ASN A 39 6.34 -12.08 -11.63
N ILE A 40 5.59 -11.69 -10.60
CA ILE A 40 5.68 -10.36 -10.03
C ILE A 40 7.11 -10.06 -9.55
N ASP A 41 7.59 -8.85 -9.80
CA ASP A 41 8.88 -8.38 -9.29
C ASP A 41 8.73 -7.87 -7.85
N LEU A 42 8.99 -8.75 -6.89
CA LEU A 42 8.93 -8.45 -5.46
C LEU A 42 10.03 -7.48 -4.98
N SER A 43 10.98 -7.06 -5.83
CA SER A 43 11.96 -6.03 -5.45
C SER A 43 11.40 -4.61 -5.51
N THR A 44 10.27 -4.42 -6.18
CA THR A 44 9.64 -3.10 -6.40
C THR A 44 8.68 -2.69 -5.29
N VAL A 45 8.18 -3.65 -4.51
CA VAL A 45 7.16 -3.40 -3.48
C VAL A 45 7.80 -2.89 -2.18
N HIS A 46 7.14 -2.06 -1.38
CA HIS A 46 5.76 -1.57 -1.50
C HIS A 46 5.77 -0.12 -2.00
N TYR A 47 4.82 0.23 -2.87
CA TYR A 47 4.57 1.63 -3.23
C TYR A 47 3.84 2.34 -2.08
N LEU A 48 4.45 3.39 -1.52
CA LEU A 48 3.90 4.16 -0.40
C LEU A 48 3.68 5.62 -0.82
N SER A 49 2.53 6.19 -0.45
CA SER A 49 2.24 7.61 -0.68
C SER A 49 2.83 8.47 0.43
N GLY A 50 3.80 9.30 0.08
CA GLY A 50 4.52 10.17 1.00
C GLY A 50 5.98 10.36 0.59
N PRO A 51 6.86 10.78 1.52
CA PRO A 51 6.57 11.16 2.90
C PRO A 51 5.88 12.53 3.01
N ILE A 52 5.03 12.70 4.03
CA ILE A 52 4.34 13.95 4.33
C ILE A 52 5.05 14.62 5.50
N LYS A 53 5.43 15.90 5.34
CA LYS A 53 6.04 16.69 6.40
C LYS A 53 4.95 17.25 7.32
N VAL A 54 5.11 17.08 8.62
CA VAL A 54 4.18 17.60 9.62
C VAL A 54 4.82 18.79 10.33
N VAL A 55 4.09 19.90 10.41
CA VAL A 55 4.50 21.12 11.12
C VAL A 55 3.46 21.51 12.18
N ASP A 56 3.87 22.27 13.20
CA ASP A 56 2.94 22.89 14.15
C ASP A 56 2.29 24.17 13.58
N GLU A 57 1.52 24.88 14.42
CA GLU A 57 0.82 26.11 14.02
C GLU A 57 1.77 27.22 13.54
N ASP A 58 2.99 27.25 14.10
CA ASP A 58 4.05 28.20 13.81
C ASP A 58 4.96 27.75 12.65
N GLY A 59 4.70 26.58 12.05
CA GLY A 59 5.46 26.03 10.94
C GLY A 59 6.75 25.30 11.34
N VAL A 60 6.94 24.99 12.63
CA VAL A 60 8.08 24.21 13.10
C VAL A 60 7.82 22.73 12.79
N ALA A 61 8.76 22.10 12.10
CA ALA A 61 8.66 20.68 11.77
C ALA A 61 8.76 19.80 13.03
N ALA A 62 8.05 18.67 13.01
CA ALA A 62 8.19 17.61 14.00
C ALA A 62 9.66 17.18 14.15
N LYS A 63 10.08 16.91 15.38
CA LYS A 63 11.49 16.67 15.73
C LYS A 63 11.69 15.25 16.27
N PRO A 64 12.93 14.71 16.23
CA PRO A 64 13.25 13.45 16.88
C PRO A 64 12.88 13.47 18.36
N GLY A 65 12.08 12.50 18.80
CA GLY A 65 11.55 12.41 20.16
C GLY A 65 10.09 12.82 20.31
N ASP A 66 9.53 13.53 19.32
CA ASP A 66 8.10 13.82 19.28
C ASP A 66 7.28 12.56 18.95
N LEU A 67 6.02 12.55 19.37
CA LEU A 67 5.03 11.54 18.97
C LEU A 67 4.14 12.10 17.87
N LEU A 68 4.02 11.38 16.76
CA LEU A 68 3.03 11.66 15.74
C LEU A 68 1.76 10.85 16.02
N ALA A 69 0.72 11.52 16.51
CA ALA A 69 -0.60 10.93 16.65
C ALA A 69 -1.34 11.04 15.30
N VAL A 70 -1.75 9.91 14.74
CA VAL A 70 -2.51 9.84 13.48
C VAL A 70 -3.87 9.25 13.75
N GLU A 71 -4.93 9.99 13.43
CA GLU A 71 -6.31 9.51 13.46
C GLU A 71 -6.76 9.10 12.06
N ILE A 72 -7.02 7.81 11.86
CA ILE A 72 -7.58 7.31 10.60
C ILE A 72 -9.09 7.53 10.64
N CYS A 73 -9.52 8.66 10.09
CA CYS A 73 -10.92 9.10 10.15
C CYS A 73 -11.83 8.31 9.19
N ASN A 74 -11.29 7.88 8.05
CA ASN A 74 -11.98 7.03 7.08
C ASN A 74 -10.96 6.24 6.26
N LEU A 75 -11.36 5.09 5.73
CA LEU A 75 -10.56 4.26 4.84
C LEU A 75 -11.48 3.53 3.86
N GLY A 76 -11.11 3.53 2.58
CA GLY A 76 -11.85 2.80 1.57
C GLY A 76 -11.11 2.78 0.23
N PRO A 77 -11.54 1.90 -0.69
CA PRO A 77 -11.03 1.88 -2.05
C PRO A 77 -11.37 3.17 -2.80
N LEU A 78 -10.66 3.45 -3.89
CA LEU A 78 -11.12 4.48 -4.82
C LEU A 78 -12.42 4.02 -5.50
N PRO A 79 -13.29 4.94 -5.94
CA PRO A 79 -14.55 4.56 -6.59
C PRO A 79 -14.34 3.68 -7.82
N GLY A 80 -15.00 2.52 -7.84
CA GLY A 80 -14.93 1.57 -8.95
C GLY A 80 -13.75 0.60 -8.91
N GLU A 81 -12.94 0.61 -7.84
CA GLU A 81 -11.83 -0.32 -7.67
C GLU A 81 -12.27 -1.71 -7.20
N TRP A 82 -11.36 -2.66 -7.36
CA TRP A 82 -11.45 -4.06 -6.94
C TRP A 82 -10.16 -4.44 -6.17
N GLY A 83 -10.13 -5.62 -5.57
CA GLY A 83 -8.98 -6.12 -4.83
C GLY A 83 -8.59 -7.54 -5.22
N PHE A 84 -7.42 -7.99 -4.79
CA PHE A 84 -6.98 -9.37 -5.01
C PHE A 84 -6.43 -10.02 -3.75
N THR A 85 -6.44 -11.35 -3.76
CA THR A 85 -5.62 -12.19 -2.89
C THR A 85 -4.78 -13.08 -3.78
N GLY A 86 -3.48 -13.17 -3.50
CA GLY A 86 -2.57 -14.07 -4.20
C GLY A 86 -1.85 -14.98 -3.21
N SER A 87 -1.60 -16.23 -3.61
CA SER A 87 -0.53 -17.04 -3.03
C SER A 87 0.65 -17.03 -3.99
N PHE A 88 1.85 -16.71 -3.51
CA PHE A 88 3.02 -16.68 -4.38
C PHE A 88 3.52 -18.07 -4.71
N ASP A 89 4.15 -18.18 -5.88
CA ASP A 89 4.88 -19.37 -6.27
C ASP A 89 6.03 -19.64 -5.29
N ARG A 90 6.33 -20.91 -5.04
CA ARG A 90 7.44 -21.34 -4.17
C ARG A 90 8.75 -20.67 -4.56
N GLU A 91 9.01 -20.58 -5.86
CA GLU A 91 10.27 -20.07 -6.39
C GLU A 91 10.28 -18.54 -6.52
N ASN A 92 9.18 -17.85 -6.21
CA ASN A 92 9.09 -16.39 -6.26
C ASN A 92 8.28 -15.83 -5.07
N GLY A 93 8.91 -15.83 -3.90
CA GLY A 93 8.37 -15.22 -2.67
C GLY A 93 7.82 -16.23 -1.67
N GLY A 94 7.05 -17.22 -2.12
CA GLY A 94 6.41 -18.21 -1.25
C GLY A 94 5.47 -17.60 -0.20
N GLY A 95 5.26 -18.31 0.89
CA GLY A 95 4.29 -17.98 1.93
C GLY A 95 4.19 -19.08 2.99
N PHE A 96 3.28 -18.90 3.93
CA PHE A 96 3.19 -19.76 5.12
C PHE A 96 2.93 -21.24 4.82
N LEU A 97 2.12 -21.55 3.79
CA LEU A 97 1.72 -22.91 3.42
C LEU A 97 2.32 -23.38 2.08
N THR A 98 3.43 -22.79 1.63
CA THR A 98 4.00 -23.05 0.30
C THR A 98 4.40 -24.51 0.06
N ASP A 99 4.75 -25.27 1.11
CA ASP A 99 5.01 -26.71 0.95
C ASP A 99 3.75 -27.52 0.59
N HIS A 100 2.56 -27.02 0.93
CA HIS A 100 1.27 -27.63 0.59
C HIS A 100 0.66 -27.04 -0.69
N PHE A 101 0.87 -25.74 -0.94
CA PHE A 101 0.36 -25.01 -2.10
C PHE A 101 1.52 -24.29 -2.80
N PRO A 102 2.34 -25.00 -3.60
CA PRO A 102 3.59 -24.46 -4.13
C PRO A 102 3.40 -23.56 -5.37
N CYS A 103 2.24 -23.63 -6.03
CA CYS A 103 1.97 -22.87 -7.24
C CYS A 103 1.33 -21.52 -6.91
N ALA A 104 1.61 -20.51 -7.73
CA ALA A 104 0.91 -19.25 -7.65
C ALA A 104 -0.61 -19.42 -7.87
N THR A 105 -1.42 -18.73 -7.06
CA THR A 105 -2.87 -18.64 -7.23
C THR A 105 -3.34 -17.21 -7.05
N LYS A 106 -4.50 -16.87 -7.62
CA LYS A 106 -5.11 -15.54 -7.55
C LYS A 106 -6.62 -15.65 -7.36
N ALA A 107 -7.19 -14.78 -6.52
CA ALA A 107 -8.61 -14.52 -6.39
C ALA A 107 -8.86 -13.02 -6.52
N ILE A 108 -9.93 -12.65 -7.22
CA ILE A 108 -10.37 -11.27 -7.44
C ILE A 108 -11.60 -10.99 -6.57
N TRP A 109 -11.66 -9.78 -6.00
CA TRP A 109 -12.71 -9.31 -5.11
C TRP A 109 -13.30 -8.01 -5.64
N TYR A 110 -14.60 -8.03 -5.92
CA TYR A 110 -15.35 -6.82 -6.26
C TYR A 110 -15.98 -6.24 -5.00
N PHE A 111 -15.85 -4.92 -4.82
CA PHE A 111 -16.40 -4.22 -3.67
C PHE A 111 -17.83 -3.75 -3.96
N GLU A 112 -18.82 -4.31 -3.29
CA GLU A 112 -20.22 -3.91 -3.39
C GLU A 112 -20.71 -3.28 -2.08
N GLY A 113 -21.27 -2.06 -2.15
CA GLY A 113 -21.87 -1.39 -0.99
C GLY A 113 -20.91 -0.64 -0.06
N ILE A 114 -19.68 -0.39 -0.53
CA ILE A 114 -18.71 0.51 0.10
C ILE A 114 -18.82 1.91 -0.53
#